data_AF-A0A1Q7VDT3-F1
#
_entry.id   AF-A0A1Q7VDT3-F1
#
_cell.length_a   1.000
_cell.length_b   1.000
_cell.length_c   1.000
_cell.angle_alpha   90.00
_cell.angle_beta   90.00
_cell.angle_gamma   90.00
#
_symmetry.space_group_name_H-M   'P 1'
#
loop_
_entity.id
_entity.type
_entity.pdbx_description
1 polymer ?
#
loop_
_entity_poly.entity_id
_entity_poly.type
_entity_poly.pdbx_seq_one_letter_code
_entity_poly.pdbx_strand_id
1 'polypeptide(L)'
;MTLATVDPDGRPSARMVICRGIDVRAGWIVFYTDRESAKGKALDVNPYAALVFNWDAHERQARIEGPVTLAPDSDSDAYWSSRPRDARAAASASDQSRPIESRAAFLAKVEQETRRTDRDIPRPKRWGGYRVWA
;
A
#
# COMPACT_ATOMS: atom_id res chain seq x y z
N MET A 1 2.34 9.26 -5.69
CA MET A 1 1.17 9.34 -6.59
C MET A 1 -0.09 9.37 -5.76
N THR A 2 -1.13 10.06 -6.22
CA THR A 2 -2.48 9.92 -5.66
C THR A 2 -3.09 8.65 -6.20
N LEU A 3 -3.71 7.85 -5.34
CA LEU A 3 -4.51 6.68 -5.69
C LEU A 3 -5.98 6.98 -5.35
N ALA A 4 -6.83 7.01 -6.37
CA ALA A 4 -8.27 7.10 -6.22
C ALA A 4 -8.91 5.71 -6.43
N THR A 5 -9.84 5.36 -5.53
CA THR A 5 -10.60 4.12 -5.54
C THR A 5 -12.06 4.44 -5.23
N VAL A 6 -12.97 3.55 -5.61
CA VAL A 6 -14.41 3.69 -5.34
C VAL A 6 -14.85 2.54 -4.45
N ASP A 7 -15.57 2.84 -3.38
CA ASP A 7 -16.11 1.82 -2.47
C ASP A 7 -17.37 1.13 -3.06
N PRO A 8 -17.91 0.10 -2.39
CA PRO A 8 -19.08 -0.63 -2.89
C PRO A 8 -20.36 0.22 -3.04
N ASP A 9 -20.46 1.33 -2.31
CA ASP A 9 -21.59 2.26 -2.37
C ASP A 9 -21.40 3.31 -3.49
N GLY A 10 -20.36 3.18 -4.31
CA GLY A 10 -20.03 4.12 -5.38
C GLY A 10 -19.35 5.39 -4.88
N ARG A 11 -18.88 5.45 -3.63
CA ARG A 11 -18.27 6.65 -3.05
C ARG A 11 -16.76 6.69 -3.36
N PRO A 12 -16.26 7.77 -3.96
CA PRO A 12 -14.85 7.90 -4.26
C PRO A 12 -14.04 8.23 -3.00
N SER A 13 -12.81 7.74 -2.96
CA SER A 13 -11.82 8.10 -1.94
C SER A 13 -10.43 8.18 -2.56
N ALA A 14 -9.62 9.14 -2.11
CA ALA A 14 -8.28 9.37 -2.63
C ALA A 14 -7.26 9.56 -1.50
N ARG A 15 -6.02 9.13 -1.74
CA ARG A 15 -4.89 9.28 -0.81
C ARG A 15 -3.56 9.16 -1.53
N MET A 16 -2.49 9.63 -0.90
CA MET A 16 -1.14 9.41 -1.39
C MET A 16 -0.67 7.98 -1.15
N VAL A 17 -0.03 7.40 -2.17
CA VAL A 17 0.75 6.16 -2.08
C VAL A 17 2.07 6.33 -2.83
N ILE A 18 3.04 5.48 -2.52
CA ILE A 18 4.34 5.49 -3.19
C ILE A 18 4.32 4.49 -4.34
N CYS A 19 4.64 4.94 -5.55
CA CYS A 19 4.95 4.06 -6.67
C CYS A 19 6.25 3.31 -6.36
N ARG A 20 6.22 1.98 -6.36
CA ARG A 20 7.35 1.10 -6.02
C ARG A 20 7.87 0.29 -7.20
N GLY A 21 7.28 0.46 -8.37
CA GLY A 21 7.75 -0.17 -9.59
C GLY A 21 6.90 0.25 -10.78
N ILE A 22 7.53 0.34 -11.95
CA ILE A 22 6.87 0.49 -13.23
C ILE A 22 7.47 -0.59 -14.14
N ASP A 23 6.68 -1.59 -14.49
CA ASP A 23 7.04 -2.57 -15.50
C ASP A 23 6.48 -2.11 -16.84
N VAL A 24 7.31 -1.43 -17.62
CA VAL A 24 6.93 -0.87 -18.92
C VAL A 24 6.63 -1.95 -19.94
N ARG A 25 7.25 -3.14 -19.84
CA ARG A 25 7.00 -4.23 -20.79
C ARG A 25 5.66 -4.90 -20.53
N ALA A 26 5.31 -5.07 -19.27
CA ALA A 26 4.05 -5.70 -18.87
C ALA A 26 2.90 -4.69 -18.68
N GLY A 27 3.19 -3.39 -18.65
CA GLY A 27 2.19 -2.32 -18.47
C GLY A 27 1.72 -2.17 -17.02
N TRP A 28 2.57 -2.46 -16.01
CA TRP A 28 2.16 -2.44 -14.60
C TRP A 28 2.78 -1.30 -13.81
N ILE A 29 1.94 -0.57 -13.05
CA ILE A 29 2.39 0.34 -11.99
C ILE A 29 2.11 -0.30 -10.63
N VAL A 30 3.14 -0.42 -9.79
CA VAL A 30 3.10 -1.20 -8.56
C VAL A 30 3.11 -0.31 -7.32
N PHE A 31 2.26 -0.62 -6.34
CA PHE A 31 2.33 -0.07 -4.99
C PHE A 31 2.02 -1.13 -3.94
N TYR A 32 2.43 -0.91 -2.69
CA TYR A 32 2.23 -1.85 -1.60
C TYR A 32 1.47 -1.20 -0.45
N THR A 33 0.58 -1.97 0.18
CA THR A 33 -0.31 -1.46 1.24
C THR A 33 -0.82 -2.61 2.11
N ASP A 34 -1.61 -2.25 3.12
CA ASP A 34 -2.44 -3.20 3.84
C ASP A 34 -3.73 -3.45 3.02
N ARG A 35 -3.90 -4.70 2.56
CA ARG A 35 -5.04 -5.17 1.76
C ARG A 35 -6.35 -5.13 2.56
N GLU A 36 -6.31 -5.07 3.89
CA GLU A 36 -7.51 -4.89 4.73
C GLU A 36 -7.85 -3.41 5.02
N SER A 37 -7.03 -2.47 4.57
CA SER A 37 -7.32 -1.04 4.71
C SER A 37 -8.55 -0.62 3.88
N ALA A 38 -9.06 0.60 4.10
CA ALA A 38 -10.21 1.12 3.35
C ALA A 38 -10.00 1.06 1.82
N LYS A 39 -8.78 1.34 1.34
CA LYS A 39 -8.47 1.25 -0.11
C LYS A 39 -8.36 -0.19 -0.60
N GLY A 40 -7.88 -1.10 0.25
CA GLY A 40 -7.77 -2.51 -0.09
C GLY A 40 -9.15 -3.15 -0.21
N LYS A 41 -10.04 -2.87 0.75
CA LYS A 41 -11.45 -3.27 0.69
C LYS A 41 -12.18 -2.69 -0.53
N ALA A 42 -11.90 -1.44 -0.89
CA ALA A 42 -12.45 -0.83 -2.10
C ALA A 42 -11.99 -1.57 -3.36
N LEU A 43 -10.70 -1.90 -3.45
CA LEU A 43 -10.12 -2.61 -4.60
C LEU A 43 -10.52 -4.08 -4.69
N ASP A 44 -10.85 -4.71 -3.57
CA ASP A 44 -11.38 -6.09 -3.53
C ASP A 44 -12.76 -6.18 -4.18
N VAL A 45 -13.59 -5.14 -4.02
CA VAL A 45 -14.94 -5.09 -4.60
C VAL A 45 -14.96 -4.44 -5.99
N ASN A 46 -14.20 -3.36 -6.17
CA ASN A 46 -14.09 -2.65 -7.44
C ASN A 46 -12.61 -2.58 -7.86
N PRO A 47 -12.13 -3.54 -8.68
CA PRO A 47 -10.71 -3.64 -9.06
C PRO A 47 -10.35 -2.66 -10.17
N TYR A 48 -10.71 -1.38 -10.01
CA TYR A 48 -10.33 -0.27 -10.88
C TYR A 48 -9.80 0.89 -10.04
N ALA A 49 -8.78 1.56 -10.55
CA ALA A 49 -8.19 2.71 -9.90
C ALA A 49 -7.79 3.80 -10.89
N ALA A 50 -7.74 5.03 -10.38
CA ALA A 50 -7.07 6.13 -11.04
C ALA A 50 -5.82 6.53 -10.25
N LEU A 51 -4.72 6.75 -10.96
CA LEU A 51 -3.45 7.23 -10.43
C LEU A 51 -3.14 8.60 -10.98
N VAL A 52 -2.65 9.49 -10.13
CA VAL A 52 -2.14 10.82 -10.54
C VAL A 52 -0.71 11.00 -10.05
N PHE A 53 0.19 11.27 -10.99
CA PHE A 53 1.50 11.82 -10.73
C PHE A 53 1.45 13.30 -11.05
N ASN A 54 1.61 14.14 -10.03
CA ASN A 54 1.72 15.59 -10.20
C ASN A 54 3.15 16.02 -9.87
N TRP A 55 3.83 16.61 -10.85
CA TRP A 55 5.17 17.17 -10.71
C TRP A 55 5.07 18.68 -10.94
N ASP A 56 4.64 19.38 -9.90
CA ASP A 56 4.37 20.82 -9.92
C ASP A 56 5.56 21.65 -10.41
N ALA A 57 6.76 21.36 -9.89
CA ALA A 57 8.01 22.01 -10.31
C ALA A 57 8.38 21.81 -11.79
N HIS A 58 7.74 20.85 -12.47
CA HIS A 58 7.93 20.57 -13.89
C HIS A 58 6.68 20.89 -14.72
N GLU A 59 5.63 21.44 -14.12
CA GLU A 59 4.35 21.74 -14.75
C GLU A 59 3.78 20.53 -15.51
N ARG A 60 3.96 19.32 -14.95
CA ARG A 60 3.61 18.05 -15.60
C ARG A 60 2.69 17.23 -14.73
N GLN A 61 1.70 16.62 -15.38
CA GLN A 61 0.82 15.64 -14.77
C GLN A 61 0.70 14.41 -15.67
N ALA A 62 0.78 13.23 -15.06
CA ALA A 62 0.41 11.97 -15.71
C ALA A 62 -0.77 11.34 -14.97
N ARG A 63 -1.78 10.93 -15.75
CA ARG A 63 -2.96 10.20 -15.28
C ARG A 63 -2.92 8.79 -15.85
N ILE A 64 -3.18 7.81 -15.01
CA ILE A 64 -3.34 6.41 -15.39
C ILE A 64 -4.66 5.92 -14.80
N GLU A 65 -5.46 5.25 -15.62
CA GLU A 65 -6.75 4.68 -15.22
C GLU A 65 -6.80 3.26 -15.76
N GLY A 66 -7.07 2.29 -14.90
CA GLY A 66 -7.03 0.92 -15.34
C GLY A 66 -7.43 -0.11 -14.29
N PRO A 67 -7.58 -1.37 -14.72
CA PRO A 67 -7.85 -2.48 -13.83
C PRO A 67 -6.69 -2.70 -12.87
N VAL A 68 -7.01 -3.22 -11.69
CA VAL A 68 -6.07 -3.50 -10.62
C VAL A 68 -6.04 -4.99 -10.33
N THR A 69 -4.85 -5.55 -10.18
CA THR A 69 -4.64 -6.93 -9.74
C THR A 69 -3.76 -6.97 -8.50
N LEU A 70 -3.81 -8.06 -7.74
CA LEU A 70 -2.83 -8.30 -6.69
C LEU A 70 -1.46 -8.56 -7.31
N ALA A 71 -0.42 -7.96 -6.73
CA ALA A 71 0.93 -8.42 -7.00
C ALA A 71 1.11 -9.83 -6.43
N PRO A 72 1.88 -10.71 -7.10
CA PRO A 72 2.29 -11.99 -6.55
C PRO A 72 2.82 -11.85 -5.13
N ASP A 73 2.53 -12.84 -4.29
CA ASP A 73 3.01 -12.83 -2.92
C ASP A 73 4.55 -12.89 -2.86
N SER A 74 5.20 -13.55 -3.83
CA SER A 74 6.65 -13.52 -4.00
C SER A 74 7.22 -12.10 -4.14
N ASP A 75 6.56 -11.24 -4.90
CA ASP A 75 6.97 -9.84 -5.09
C ASP A 75 6.77 -9.05 -3.80
N SER A 76 5.67 -9.34 -3.09
CA SER A 76 5.37 -8.73 -1.79
C SER A 76 6.38 -9.14 -0.72
N ASP A 77 6.81 -10.40 -0.71
CA ASP A 77 7.84 -10.93 0.19
C ASP A 77 9.23 -10.35 -0.12
N ALA A 78 9.59 -10.27 -1.41
CA ALA A 78 10.83 -9.66 -1.85
C ALA A 78 10.89 -8.18 -1.49
N TYR A 79 9.83 -7.43 -1.80
CA TYR A 79 9.75 -6.01 -1.44
C TYR A 79 9.74 -5.82 0.07
N TRP A 80 8.97 -6.63 0.82
CA TRP A 80 8.96 -6.58 2.29
C TRP A 80 10.36 -6.75 2.87
N SER A 81 11.09 -7.77 2.44
CA SER A 81 12.46 -8.06 2.91
C SER A 81 13.43 -6.90 2.65
N SER A 82 13.24 -6.15 1.57
CA SER A 82 14.04 -4.95 1.27
C SER A 82 13.75 -3.74 2.17
N ARG A 83 12.63 -3.75 2.91
CA ARG A 83 12.21 -2.59 3.70
C ARG A 83 13.08 -2.44 4.96
N PRO A 84 13.42 -1.20 5.34
CA PRO A 84 14.00 -0.90 6.64
C PRO A 84 13.20 -1.54 7.77
N ARG A 85 13.90 -2.01 8.80
CA ARG A 85 13.31 -2.80 9.89
C ARG A 85 12.23 -2.02 10.65
N ASP A 86 12.46 -0.74 10.90
CA ASP A 86 11.49 0.20 11.48
C ASP A 86 10.21 0.29 10.63
N ALA A 87 10.33 0.35 9.30
CA ALA A 87 9.20 0.38 8.38
C ALA A 87 8.41 -0.94 8.39
N ARG A 88 9.08 -2.08 8.59
CA ARG A 88 8.44 -3.39 8.78
C ARG A 88 7.74 -3.51 10.12
N ALA A 89 8.36 -3.04 11.20
CA ALA A 89 7.76 -3.00 12.54
C ALA A 89 6.50 -2.14 12.56
N ALA A 90 6.57 -0.92 12.02
CA ALA A 90 5.42 -0.02 11.94
C ALA A 90 4.26 -0.59 11.10
N ALA A 91 4.57 -1.25 9.97
CA ALA A 91 3.55 -1.89 9.14
C ALA A 91 2.94 -3.14 9.80
N SER A 92 3.71 -3.87 10.61
CA SER A 92 3.21 -5.04 11.35
C SER A 92 2.29 -4.64 12.50
N ALA A 93 2.65 -3.57 13.23
CA ALA A 93 1.87 -3.02 14.34
C ALA A 93 0.59 -2.28 13.91
N SER A 94 0.53 -1.80 12.67
CA SER A 94 -0.58 -1.01 12.16
C SER A 94 -1.63 -1.88 11.47
N ASP A 95 -2.83 -1.94 12.03
CA ASP A 95 -4.04 -2.36 11.32
C ASP A 95 -4.59 -1.15 10.57
N GLN A 96 -4.09 -0.93 9.35
CA GLN A 96 -4.27 0.34 8.66
C GLN A 96 -5.76 0.68 8.46
N SER A 97 -6.11 1.94 8.74
CA SER A 97 -7.49 2.47 8.67
C SER A 97 -8.45 1.97 9.75
N ARG A 98 -7.99 1.22 10.76
CA ARG A 98 -8.80 0.92 11.95
C ARG A 98 -8.61 1.98 13.03
N PRO A 99 -9.66 2.31 13.82
CA PRO A 99 -9.51 3.15 15.00
C PRO A 99 -8.46 2.57 15.96
N ILE A 100 -7.71 3.46 16.61
CA ILE A 100 -6.74 3.11 17.65
C ILE A 100 -7.19 3.73 18.96
N GLU A 101 -6.87 3.09 20.07
CA GLU A 101 -7.17 3.59 21.42
C GLU A 101 -6.49 4.95 21.66
N SER A 102 -5.20 5.04 21.37
CA SER A 102 -4.43 6.28 21.49
C SER A 102 -3.13 6.20 20.69
N ARG A 103 -2.50 7.36 20.46
CA ARG A 103 -1.15 7.43 19.88
C ARG A 103 -0.13 6.67 20.73
N ALA A 104 -0.22 6.76 22.06
CA ALA A 104 0.69 6.07 22.97
C ALA A 104 0.56 4.55 22.85
N ALA A 105 -0.68 4.04 22.80
CA ALA A 105 -0.93 2.61 22.60
C ALA A 105 -0.38 2.11 21.25
N PHE A 106 -0.54 2.88 20.18
CA PHE A 106 0.03 2.53 18.88
C PHE A 106 1.57 2.48 18.90
N LEU A 107 2.23 3.49 19.49
CA LEU A 107 3.69 3.52 19.60
C LEU A 107 4.23 2.37 20.45
N ALA A 108 3.51 1.96 21.50
CA ALA A 108 3.87 0.78 22.29
C ALA A 108 3.86 -0.52 21.45
N LYS A 109 2.87 -0.68 20.55
CA LYS A 109 2.85 -1.81 19.59
C LYS A 109 4.04 -1.76 18.62
N VAL A 110 4.36 -0.59 18.09
CA VAL A 110 5.53 -0.42 17.20
C VAL A 110 6.83 -0.77 17.93
N GLU A 111 6.97 -0.34 19.18
CA GLU A 111 8.13 -0.64 20.01
C GLU A 111 8.23 -2.14 20.32
N GLN A 112 7.11 -2.80 20.59
CA GLN A 112 7.05 -4.26 20.78
C GLN A 112 7.57 -5.01 19.53
N GLU A 113 7.09 -4.64 18.34
CA GLU A 113 7.58 -5.21 17.07
C GLU A 113 9.07 -4.88 16.85
N THR A 114 9.50 -3.68 17.25
CA THR A 114 10.89 -3.25 17.15
C THR A 114 11.81 -4.03 18.09
N ARG A 115 11.34 -4.46 19.26
CA ARG A 115 12.14 -5.23 20.24
C ARG A 115 12.25 -6.71 19.93
N ARG A 116 11.52 -7.23 18.94
CA ARG A 116 11.64 -8.63 18.53
C ARG A 116 13.11 -8.96 18.24
N THR A 117 13.62 -9.95 18.95
CA THR A 117 15.00 -10.43 18.81
C THR A 117 15.20 -11.25 17.53
N ASP A 118 14.09 -11.70 16.93
CA ASP A 118 14.08 -12.32 15.62
C ASP A 118 14.78 -11.38 14.62
N ARG A 119 15.75 -11.92 13.87
CA ARG A 119 16.44 -11.16 12.81
C ARG A 119 15.45 -10.68 11.74
N ASP A 120 14.32 -11.36 11.60
CA ASP A 120 13.32 -11.09 10.57
C ASP A 120 11.95 -10.79 11.19
N ILE A 121 11.33 -9.70 10.75
CA ILE A 121 9.92 -9.39 11.03
C ILE A 121 9.15 -9.94 9.83
N PRO A 122 8.34 -11.01 9.97
CA PRO A 122 7.66 -11.63 8.84
C PRO A 122 6.62 -10.67 8.24
N ARG A 123 6.36 -10.78 6.93
CA ARG A 123 5.30 -10.02 6.27
C ARG A 123 3.93 -10.45 6.83
N PRO A 124 3.11 -9.54 7.36
CA PRO A 124 1.72 -9.86 7.69
C PRO A 124 0.95 -10.31 6.44
N LYS A 125 0.11 -11.34 6.53
CA LYS A 125 -0.69 -11.83 5.39
C LYS A 125 -1.56 -10.75 4.73
N ARG A 126 -2.05 -9.81 5.54
CA ARG A 126 -2.83 -8.65 5.06
C ARG A 126 -2.00 -7.65 4.26
N TRP A 127 -0.68 -7.68 4.34
CA TRP A 127 0.18 -6.71 3.67
C TRP A 127 0.65 -7.24 2.32
N GLY A 128 0.53 -6.46 1.25
CA GLY A 128 1.03 -6.88 -0.06
C GLY A 128 0.83 -5.84 -1.16
N GLY A 129 1.26 -6.22 -2.36
CA GLY A 129 1.26 -5.34 -3.53
C GLY A 129 -0.03 -5.39 -4.33
N TYR A 130 -0.27 -4.30 -5.05
CA TYR A 130 -1.24 -4.17 -6.14
C TYR A 130 -0.52 -3.68 -7.39
N ARG A 131 -1.03 -4.06 -8.56
CA ARG A 131 -0.57 -3.65 -9.88
C ARG A 131 -1.73 -3.00 -10.63
N VAL A 132 -1.54 -1.77 -11.09
CA VAL A 132 -2.51 -1.05 -11.94
C VAL A 132 -2.03 -1.14 -13.38
N TRP A 133 -2.90 -1.60 -14.28
CA TRP A 133 -2.59 -1.70 -15.70
C TRP A 133 -2.61 -0.31 -16.34
N ALA A 134 -1.61 -0.02 -17.17
CA ALA A 134 -1.37 1.27 -17.82
C ALA A 134 -0.87 1.08 -19.26
#